data_AF-A0A6V7LZ93-F1
#
_entry.id   AF-A0A6V7LZ93-F1
#
_cell.length_a   1.000
_cell.length_b   1.000
_cell.length_c   1.000
_cell.angle_alpha   90.00
_cell.angle_beta   90.00
_cell.angle_gamma   90.00
#
_symmetry.space_group_name_H-M   'P 1'
#
loop_
_entity.id
_entity.type
_entity.pdbx_description
1 polymer ?
#
loop_
_entity_poly.entity_id
_entity_poly.type
_entity_poly.pdbx_seq_one_letter_code
_entity_poly.pdbx_strand_id
1 'polypeptide(L)' 'DCVAFLRKQAESLDLPIKVYEPIANKPIVVITWTGTEPAAPAILLNSHMDVVPVFE' A
#
# COMPACT_ATOMS: atom_id res chain seq x y z
N ASP A 1 2.92 13.64 1.14
CA ASP A 1 3.74 12.46 0.83
C ASP A 1 2.83 11.26 0.55
N CYS A 2 3.22 10.39 -0.39
CA CYS A 2 2.37 9.30 -0.92
C CYS A 2 1.96 8.30 0.18
N VAL A 3 2.89 7.92 1.05
CA VAL A 3 2.60 7.01 2.18
C VAL A 3 1.56 7.60 3.14
N ALA A 4 1.63 8.90 3.41
CA ALA A 4 0.66 9.57 4.26
C ALA A 4 -0.74 9.63 3.62
N PHE A 5 -0.81 9.77 2.29
CA PHE A 5 -2.06 9.65 1.55
C PHE A 5 -2.66 8.25 1.68
N LEU A 6 -1.87 7.20 1.42
CA LEU A 6 -2.32 5.82 1.52
C LEU A 6 -2.73 5.42 2.95
N ARG A 7 -2.06 5.95 3.99
CA ARG A 7 -2.47 5.78 5.39
C ARG A 7 -3.87 6.33 5.65
N LYS A 8 -4.15 7.57 5.23
CA LYS A 8 -5.49 8.17 5.37
C LYS A 8 -6.56 7.36 4.63
N GLN A 9 -6.25 6.85 3.43
CA GLN A 9 -7.17 5.99 2.69
C GLN A 9 -7.47 4.69 3.46
N ALA A 10 -6.43 4.02 3.98
CA ALA A 10 -6.62 2.80 4.78
C ALA A 10 -7.43 3.05 6.05
N GLU A 11 -7.13 4.13 6.78
CA GLU A 11 -7.87 4.56 7.98
C GLU A 11 -9.35 4.84 7.67
N SER A 12 -9.65 5.50 6.54
CA SER A 12 -11.04 5.80 6.15
C SER A 12 -11.87 4.54 5.83
N LEU A 13 -11.20 3.45 5.49
CA LEU A 13 -11.81 2.16 5.15
C LEU A 13 -11.74 1.15 6.31
N ASP A 14 -11.17 1.54 7.46
CA ASP A 14 -10.88 0.65 8.59
C ASP A 14 -10.04 -0.59 8.18
N LEU A 15 -9.08 -0.39 7.27
CA LEU A 15 -8.23 -1.47 6.76
C LEU A 15 -6.84 -1.46 7.43
N PRO A 16 -6.36 -2.61 7.92
CA PRO A 16 -4.99 -2.76 8.39
C PRO A 16 -3.96 -2.31 7.34
N ILE A 17 -3.00 -1.50 7.76
CA ILE A 17 -1.89 -1.01 6.93
C ILE A 17 -0.55 -1.36 7.57
N LYS A 18 0.39 -1.83 6.75
CA LYS A 18 1.79 -2.04 7.13
C LYS A 18 2.70 -1.33 6.13
N VAL A 19 3.75 -0.71 6.64
CA VAL A 19 4.79 -0.07 5.83
C VAL A 19 6.09 -0.81 6.06
N TYR A 20 6.68 -1.31 4.99
CA TYR A 20 7.97 -1.97 4.99
C TYR A 20 9.00 -1.07 4.31
N GLU A 21 10.21 -1.00 4.82
CA GLU A 21 11.28 -0.17 4.25
C GLU A 21 12.57 -0.99 4.15
N PRO A 22 12.64 -1.94 3.19
CA PRO A 22 13.84 -2.76 3.00
C PRO A 22 15.03 -1.95 2.47
N ILE A 23 14.77 -0.81 1.81
CA ILE A 23 15.76 0.14 1.33
C ILE A 23 15.34 1.52 1.84
N ALA A 24 16.28 2.26 2.44
CA ALA A 24 16.03 3.59 2.96
C ALA A 24 15.38 4.50 1.91
N ASN A 25 14.33 5.21 2.31
CA ASN A 25 13.52 6.10 1.47
C ASN A 25 12.76 5.40 0.32
N LYS A 26 12.62 4.07 0.35
CA LYS A 26 11.82 3.30 -0.62
C LYS A 26 10.78 2.42 0.11
N PRO A 27 9.71 3.03 0.62
CA PRO A 27 8.68 2.31 1.36
C PRO A 27 7.81 1.45 0.44
N ILE A 28 7.41 0.28 0.95
CA ILE A 28 6.37 -0.58 0.40
C ILE A 28 5.18 -0.51 1.33
N VAL A 29 4.02 -0.10 0.81
CA VAL A 29 2.77 -0.03 1.56
C VAL A 29 1.92 -1.25 1.25
N VAL A 30 1.49 -1.97 2.28
CA VAL A 30 0.57 -3.10 2.17
C VAL A 30 -0.68 -2.79 2.98
N ILE A 31 -1.82 -2.66 2.29
CA ILE A 31 -3.16 -2.52 2.90
C ILE A 31 -3.86 -3.86 2.75
N THR A 32 -4.38 -4.43 3.82
CA THR A 32 -4.95 -5.78 3.83
C THR A 32 -6.43 -5.74 4.14
N TRP A 33 -7.25 -6.36 3.27
CA TRP A 33 -8.63 -6.68 3.58
C TRP A 33 -8.75 -8.19 3.79
N THR A 34 -8.96 -8.60 5.03
CA THR A 34 -9.10 -10.02 5.39
C THR A 34 -10.39 -10.58 4.79
N GLY A 35 -10.26 -11.63 3.97
CA GLY A 35 -11.40 -12.36 3.45
C GLY A 35 -12.11 -13.19 4.52
N THR A 36 -13.29 -13.70 4.19
CA THR A 36 -14.07 -14.58 5.08
C THR A 36 -13.41 -15.93 5.33
N GLU A 37 -12.52 -16.39 4.43
CA GLU A 37 -11.70 -17.58 4.58
C GLU A 37 -10.19 -17.20 4.56
N PRO A 38 -9.59 -16.85 5.71
CA PRO A 38 -8.20 -16.36 5.76
C PRO A 38 -7.13 -17.37 5.36
N ALA A 39 -7.46 -18.66 5.31
CA ALA A 39 -6.55 -19.72 4.89
C ALA A 39 -6.47 -19.88 3.36
N ALA A 40 -7.43 -19.31 2.62
CA ALA A 40 -7.39 -19.32 1.17
C ALA A 40 -6.24 -18.43 0.65
N PRO A 41 -5.71 -18.70 -0.56
CA PRO A 41 -4.71 -17.85 -1.17
C PRO A 41 -5.19 -16.39 -1.30
N ALA A 42 -4.33 -15.44 -0.96
CA ALA A 42 -4.63 -14.03 -1.08
C ALA A 42 -4.59 -13.56 -2.55
N ILE A 43 -5.42 -12.55 -2.87
CA ILE A 43 -5.33 -11.82 -4.14
C ILE A 43 -4.44 -10.60 -3.91
N LEU A 44 -3.35 -10.49 -4.67
CA LEU A 44 -2.46 -9.33 -4.63
C LEU A 44 -2.87 -8.31 -5.70
N LEU A 45 -3.42 -7.19 -5.25
CA LEU A 45 -3.63 -6.00 -6.09
C LEU A 45 -2.38 -5.11 -6.01
N ASN A 46 -1.51 -5.20 -7.01
CA ASN A 46 -0.22 -4.50 -7.01
C ASN A 46 -0.25 -3.22 -7.86
N SER A 47 0.44 -2.19 -7.41
CA SER A 47 0.65 -0.92 -8.11
C SER A 47 1.98 -0.29 -7.67
N HIS A 48 2.36 0.83 -8.28
CA HIS A 48 3.58 1.57 -7.98
C HIS A 48 3.26 3.04 -7.68
N MET A 49 4.13 3.72 -6.93
CA MET A 49 3.92 5.09 -6.44
C MET A 49 4.74 6.14 -7.20
N ASP A 50 5.72 5.71 -8.00
CA ASP A 50 6.60 6.56 -8.77
C ASP A 50 5.99 6.93 -10.13
N VAL A 51 6.41 8.07 -10.64
CA VAL A 51 5.99 8.61 -11.94
C VAL A 51 7.23 8.95 -12.74
N VAL A 52 7.08 8.99 -14.07
CA VAL A 52 8.15 9.44 -14.96
C VAL A 52 8.29 10.98 -14.90
N PRO A 53 9.50 11.54 -15.07
CA PRO A 53 9.68 12.99 -15.19
C PRO A 53 8.93 13.57 -16.39
N VAL A 54 8.54 14.85 -16.28
CA VAL A 54 7.99 15.63 -17.39
C VAL A 54 8.90 16.85 -17.63
N PHE A 55 9.08 17.22 -18.90
CA PHE A 55 9.78 18.44 -19.30
C PHE A 55 8.74 19.44 -19.81
N GLU A 56 8.85 20.70 -19.36
CA GLU A 56 8.06 21.84 -19.88
C GLU A 56 8.64 22.38 -21.20
#